data_AF-A0A559J8R2-F1
#
_entry.id   AF-A0A559J8R2-F1
#
_cell.length_a   1.000
_cell.length_b   1.000
_cell.length_c   1.000
_cell.angle_alpha   90.00
_cell.angle_beta   90.00
_cell.angle_gamma   90.00
#
_symmetry.space_group_name_H-M   'P 1'
#
loop_
_entity.id
_entity.type
_entity.pdbx_description
1 polymer ?
#
loop_
_entity_poly.entity_id
_entity_poly.type
_entity_poly.pdbx_seq_one_letter_code
_entity_poly.pdbx_strand_id
1 'polypeptide(L)' 'MNEQIREKLYKSYRIIYRIQTEQIEVVTFLHQSRRLIKQEFK' A
#
# COMPACT_ATOMS: atom_id res chain seq x y z
N MET A 1 -15.79 -6.31 10.18
CA MET A 1 -15.68 -6.65 8.74
C MET A 1 -14.26 -6.25 8.34
N ASN A 2 -13.31 -7.18 8.39
CA ASN A 2 -11.88 -6.87 8.23
C ASN A 2 -11.56 -6.57 6.76
N GLU A 3 -11.43 -5.30 6.40
CA GLU A 3 -10.81 -4.92 5.13
C GLU A 3 -9.34 -5.35 5.16
N GLN A 4 -9.04 -6.46 4.50
CA GLN A 4 -7.68 -6.97 4.42
C GLN A 4 -6.84 -6.08 3.50
N ILE A 5 -5.96 -5.28 4.08
CA ILE A 5 -4.92 -4.56 3.35
C ILE A 5 -3.94 -5.59 2.76
N ARG A 6 -3.68 -5.46 1.46
CA ARG A 6 -2.79 -6.33 0.71
C ARG A 6 -1.61 -5.55 0.16
N GLU A 7 -0.50 -6.26 0.00
CA GLU A 7 0.72 -5.73 -0.59
C GLU A 7 1.06 -6.51 -1.87
N LYS A 8 1.49 -5.79 -2.91
CA LYS A 8 2.12 -6.37 -4.09
C LYS A 8 3.42 -5.64 -4.38
N LEU A 9 4.50 -6.41 -4.50
CA LEU A 9 5.77 -5.90 -4.99
C LEU A 9 5.80 -5.96 -6.51
N TYR A 10 6.14 -4.84 -7.15
CA TYR A 10 6.31 -4.76 -8.60
C TYR A 10 7.51 -3.88 -8.93
N LYS A 11 8.56 -4.48 -9.51
CA LYS A 11 9.87 -3.83 -9.67
C LYS A 11 10.33 -3.22 -8.33
N SER A 12 10.78 -1.97 -8.33
CA SER A 12 11.17 -1.20 -7.15
C SER A 12 9.99 -0.50 -6.47
N TYR A 13 8.74 -0.92 -6.72
CA TYR A 13 7.56 -0.35 -6.08
C TYR A 13 6.86 -1.37 -5.20
N ARG A 14 6.33 -0.86 -4.08
CA ARG A 14 5.42 -1.54 -3.18
C ARG A 14 4.04 -0.92 -3.35
N ILE A 15 3.09 -1.70 -3.86
CA ILE A 15 1.71 -1.27 -4.08
C ILE A 15 0.87 -1.81 -2.92
N ILE A 16 0.20 -0.91 -2.21
CA ILE A 16 -0.72 -1.23 -1.13
C ILE A 16 -2.14 -1.04 -1.66
N TYR A 17 -2.96 -2.07 -1.55
CA TYR A 17 -4.31 -2.08 -2.11
C TYR A 17 -5.27 -2.87 -1.22
N ARG A 18 -6.56 -2.66 -1.41
CA ARG A 18 -7.63 -3.45 -0.80
C ARG A 18 -8.57 -3.97 -1.89
N ILE A 19 -9.13 -5.15 -1.65
CA ILE A 19 -10.12 -5.75 -2.54
C ILE A 19 -11.48 -5.49 -1.91
N GLN A 20 -12.33 -4.75 -2.61
CA GLN A 20 -13.74 -4.59 -2.32
C GLN A 20 -14.56 -5.49 -3.25
N THR A 21 -15.85 -5.64 -2.97
CA THR A 21 -16.73 -6.56 -3.70
C THR A 21 -16.76 -6.30 -5.22
N GLU A 22 -16.68 -5.04 -5.63
CA GLU A 22 -16.84 -4.64 -7.04
C GLU A 22 -15.57 -4.10 -7.68
N GLN A 23 -14.55 -3.75 -6.86
CA GLN A 23 -13.36 -3.08 -7.35
C GLN A 23 -12.13 -3.34 -6.47
N ILE A 24 -10.96 -3.13 -7.08
CA ILE A 24 -9.69 -3.06 -6.37
C ILE A 24 -9.35 -1.60 -6.14
N GLU A 25 -9.22 -1.20 -4.89
CA GLU A 25 -8.81 0.15 -4.54
C GLU A 25 -7.33 0.17 -4.21
N VAL A 26 -6.57 0.96 -4.97
CA VAL A 26 -5.16 1.21 -4.71
C VAL A 26 -5.05 2.33 -3.68
N VAL A 27 -4.54 2.00 -2.49
CA VAL A 27 -4.42 2.94 -1.38
C VAL A 27 -3.19 3.83 -1.58
N THR A 28 -2.05 3.23 -1.92
CA THR A 28 -0.81 3.96 -2.19
C THR A 28 0.21 3.10 -2.94
N PHE A 29 1.21 3.74 -3.53
CA PHE A 29 2.39 3.09 -4.08
C PHE A 29 3.65 3.79 -3.57
N LEU A 30 4.61 2.99 -3.11
CA LEU A 30 5.84 3.46 -2.50
C LEU A 30 7.02 2.97 -3.32
N HIS A 31 7.89 3.88 -3.74
CA HIS A 31 9.16 3.48 -4.33
C HIS A 31 10.10 2.98 -3.23
N GLN A 32 10.64 1.77 -3.38
CA GLN A 32 11.47 1.09 -2.38
C GLN A 32 12.73 1.87 -2.01
N SER A 33 13.30 2.68 -2.92
CA SER A 33 14.44 3.53 -2.57
C SER A 33 14.06 4.72 -1.68
N ARG A 34 12.78 5.08 -1.62
CA ARG A 34 12.28 6.10 -0.70
C ARG A 34 12.02 5.40 0.62
N ARG A 35 13.04 5.43 1.47
CA ARG A 35 12.96 4.94 2.85
C ARG A 35 11.74 5.60 3.50
N LEU A 36 10.79 4.78 3.97
CA LEU A 36 9.69 5.24 4.83
C LEU A 36 10.32 5.81 6.10
N ILE A 37 10.58 7.11 6.11
CA ILE A 37 10.83 7.82 7.36
C ILE A 37 9.49 7.77 8.07
N LYS A 38 9.42 7.00 9.16
CA LYS A 38 8.24 6.92 10.03
C LYS A 38 7.89 8.37 10.42
N GLN A 39 6.85 8.94 9.82
CA GLN A 39 6.33 10.22 10.27
C GLN A 39 5.66 9.96 11.60
N GLU A 40 6.37 10.24 12.69
CA GLU A 40 5.75 10.35 14.00
C GLU A 40 4.92 11.63 13.97
N PHE A 41 3.60 11.48 13.82
CA PHE A 41 2.65 12.55 14.07
C PHE A 41 2.76 12.89 15.56
N LYS A 42 3.33 14.06 15.86
CA LYS A 42 3.44 14.62 17.21
C LYS A 42 2.24 15.50 17.52
#